data_AF-A0A2J6HZF8-F1
#
_entry.id   AF-A0A2J6HZF8-F1
#
_cell.length_a   1.000
_cell.length_b   1.000
_cell.length_c   1.000
_cell.angle_alpha   90.00
_cell.angle_beta   90.00
_cell.angle_gamma   90.00
#
_symmetry.space_group_name_H-M   'P 1'
#
loop_
_entity.id
_entity.type
_entity.pdbx_description
1 polymer ?
#
loop_
_entity_poly.entity_id
_entity_poly.type
_entity_poly.pdbx_seq_one_letter_code
_entity_poly.pdbx_strand_id
1 'polypeptide(L)'
;MTLVALWIPAFFNPVSPNLHYSHYQPIYNLLVKYSLLNNTILNSVVAIILIFLQALLINRIVNSHNLISKTTFLPALIYVLLMSFHPAGLTIHPTLFANLFLILILQNLFSANDEPGNLQSVISIGVYLGAASLFYFPVLLIFPFILFLVPSVSAKPLKEIFIYIAGLFLPYYFYAFTLFMQNRFRFTANEYTKIFHDFLNFSLNLSAKEYIMLGLLVIIFLIALTRTLASLFEIVIAMRRKIVFLIVISIGIFFGLSLAADPFKEGLMLFFPVSVIIIGKFIAEIRNSKLADVILLTLVTMILILKFM
;
A
#
# COMPACT_ATOMS: atom_id res chain seq x y z
N MET A 1 -12.04 -21.81 0.93
CA MET A 1 -13.24 -21.69 1.79
C MET A 1 -13.00 -20.84 3.05
N THR A 2 -11.83 -20.88 3.68
CA THR A 2 -11.52 -20.11 4.92
C THR A 2 -11.47 -18.58 4.76
N LEU A 3 -11.02 -18.06 3.61
CA LEU A 3 -10.91 -16.60 3.37
C LEU A 3 -12.26 -15.88 3.25
N VAL A 4 -13.26 -16.52 2.61
CA VAL A 4 -14.61 -15.95 2.49
C VAL A 4 -15.29 -15.90 3.86
N ALA A 5 -15.03 -16.90 4.72
CA ALA A 5 -15.55 -16.96 6.08
C ALA A 5 -15.07 -15.78 6.95
N LEU A 6 -13.84 -15.29 6.73
CA LEU A 6 -13.32 -14.10 7.44
C LEU A 6 -14.08 -12.83 7.10
N TRP A 7 -14.75 -12.73 5.94
CA TRP A 7 -15.51 -11.56 5.53
C TRP A 7 -16.99 -11.63 5.88
N ILE A 8 -17.52 -12.82 6.20
CA ILE A 8 -18.92 -13.03 6.58
C ILE A 8 -19.40 -12.04 7.66
N PRO A 9 -18.67 -11.80 8.77
CA PRO A 9 -19.15 -10.86 9.79
C PRO A 9 -19.25 -9.40 9.32
N ALA A 10 -18.55 -9.01 8.24
CA ALA A 10 -18.67 -7.66 7.67
C ALA A 10 -20.06 -7.42 7.04
N PHE A 11 -20.75 -8.48 6.62
CA PHE A 11 -22.09 -8.39 6.03
C PHE A 11 -23.21 -8.49 7.09
N PHE A 12 -22.95 -9.16 8.21
CA PHE A 12 -23.93 -9.32 9.30
C PHE A 12 -23.84 -8.20 10.35
N ASN A 13 -22.63 -7.68 10.62
CA ASN A 13 -22.38 -6.52 11.47
C ASN A 13 -21.52 -5.50 10.71
N PRO A 14 -22.11 -4.78 9.74
CA PRO A 14 -21.36 -3.84 8.91
C PRO A 14 -20.83 -2.70 9.78
N VAL A 15 -19.51 -2.56 9.80
CA VAL A 15 -18.85 -1.41 10.41
C VAL A 15 -19.16 -0.20 9.56
N SER A 16 -19.57 0.90 10.20
CA SER A 16 -19.80 2.15 9.49
C SER A 16 -18.49 2.59 8.82
N PRO A 17 -18.50 2.90 7.51
CA PRO A 17 -17.31 3.44 6.84
C PRO A 17 -16.84 4.70 7.57
N ASN A 18 -15.52 4.84 7.76
CA ASN A 18 -14.94 6.10 8.22
C ASN A 18 -15.10 7.14 7.12
N LEU A 19 -16.24 7.83 7.10
CA LEU A 19 -16.55 8.94 6.20
C LEU A 19 -16.06 10.27 6.80
N HIS A 20 -14.86 10.27 7.38
CA HIS A 20 -14.27 11.49 7.90
C HIS A 20 -13.80 12.35 6.73
N TYR A 21 -14.43 13.51 6.56
CA TYR A 21 -13.92 14.54 5.66
C TYR A 21 -12.57 14.99 6.18
N SER A 22 -11.53 14.70 5.41
CA SER A 22 -10.16 14.98 5.78
C SER A 22 -9.49 15.74 4.65
N HIS A 23 -8.78 16.82 4.98
CA HIS A 23 -8.08 17.62 3.98
C HIS A 23 -7.05 16.76 3.20
N TYR A 24 -6.54 15.69 3.81
CA TYR A 24 -5.54 14.77 3.24
C TYR A 24 -6.04 13.90 2.07
N GLN A 25 -7.32 13.95 1.70
CA GLN A 25 -7.95 12.96 0.83
C GLN A 25 -8.91 13.59 -0.21
N PRO A 26 -8.44 14.50 -1.08
CA PRO A 26 -9.29 15.35 -1.91
C PRO A 26 -10.22 14.58 -2.86
N ILE A 27 -9.73 13.53 -3.53
CA ILE A 27 -10.59 12.74 -4.43
C ILE A 27 -11.54 11.84 -3.62
N TYR A 28 -11.07 11.28 -2.51
CA TYR A 28 -11.91 10.45 -1.65
C TYR A 28 -13.09 11.24 -1.09
N ASN A 29 -12.86 12.50 -0.68
CA ASN A 29 -13.92 13.41 -0.22
C ASN A 29 -15.01 13.63 -1.28
N LEU A 30 -14.67 13.59 -2.58
CA LEU A 30 -15.68 13.66 -3.64
C LEU A 30 -16.54 12.40 -3.68
N LEU A 31 -15.94 11.21 -3.53
CA LEU A 31 -16.68 9.95 -3.46
C LEU A 31 -17.66 9.92 -2.28
N VAL A 32 -17.22 10.42 -1.12
CA VAL A 32 -18.07 10.58 0.07
C VAL A 32 -19.19 11.60 -0.17
N LYS A 33 -18.85 12.76 -0.74
CA LYS A 33 -19.81 13.86 -1.00
C LYS A 33 -20.95 13.47 -1.94
N TYR A 34 -20.67 12.69 -2.96
CA TYR A 34 -21.71 12.23 -3.91
C TYR A 34 -22.55 11.07 -3.36
N SER A 35 -22.45 10.74 -2.07
CA SER A 35 -23.22 9.68 -1.39
C SER A 35 -23.10 8.28 -2.02
N LEU A 36 -22.13 8.08 -2.93
CA LEU A 36 -21.84 6.79 -3.56
C LEU A 36 -21.49 5.73 -2.51
N LEU A 37 -21.09 6.17 -1.31
CA LEU A 37 -20.64 5.36 -0.19
C LEU A 37 -21.59 5.42 1.03
N ASN A 38 -22.85 5.83 0.88
CA ASN A 38 -23.78 5.88 2.02
C ASN A 38 -24.34 4.51 2.43
N ASN A 39 -24.37 3.55 1.50
CA ASN A 39 -24.82 2.18 1.79
C ASN A 39 -23.66 1.34 2.33
N THR A 40 -23.74 0.96 3.61
CA THR A 40 -22.69 0.21 4.32
C THR A 40 -22.39 -1.14 3.67
N ILE A 41 -23.41 -1.86 3.21
CA ILE A 41 -23.25 -3.16 2.55
C ILE A 41 -22.56 -2.98 1.20
N LEU A 42 -22.99 -1.99 0.41
CA LEU A 42 -22.37 -1.67 -0.89
C LEU A 42 -20.88 -1.36 -0.71
N ASN A 43 -20.51 -0.59 0.31
CA ASN A 43 -19.11 -0.29 0.62
C ASN A 43 -18.29 -1.54 0.91
N SER A 44 -18.79 -2.44 1.76
CA SER A 44 -18.08 -3.68 2.09
C SER A 44 -17.95 -4.59 0.86
N VAL A 45 -18.96 -4.63 -0.02
CA VAL A 45 -18.90 -5.36 -1.30
C VAL A 45 -17.84 -4.77 -2.23
N VAL A 46 -17.80 -3.46 -2.40
CA VAL A 46 -16.80 -2.83 -3.27
C VAL A 46 -15.39 -2.96 -2.67
N ALA A 47 -15.26 -2.84 -1.34
CA ALA A 47 -13.99 -3.02 -0.64
C ALA A 47 -13.42 -4.44 -0.84
N ILE A 48 -14.23 -5.49 -0.66
CA ILE A 48 -13.76 -6.87 -0.84
C ILE A 48 -13.36 -7.15 -2.30
N ILE A 49 -14.12 -6.61 -3.27
CA ILE A 49 -13.78 -6.74 -4.69
C ILE A 49 -12.43 -6.07 -4.98
N LEU A 50 -12.22 -4.84 -4.50
CA LEU A 50 -10.96 -4.12 -4.67
C LEU A 50 -9.80 -4.85 -4.01
N ILE A 51 -9.96 -5.35 -2.78
CA ILE A 51 -8.92 -6.11 -2.08
C ILE A 51 -8.57 -7.40 -2.82
N PHE A 52 -9.58 -8.10 -3.35
CA PHE A 52 -9.37 -9.31 -4.13
C PHE A 52 -8.63 -9.03 -5.44
N LEU A 53 -9.00 -7.97 -6.16
CA LEU A 53 -8.29 -7.52 -7.35
C LEU A 53 -6.84 -7.15 -7.02
N GLN A 54 -6.60 -6.42 -5.94
CA GLN A 54 -5.25 -6.06 -5.47
C GLN A 54 -4.43 -7.31 -5.12
N ALA A 55 -5.03 -8.29 -4.45
CA ALA A 55 -4.38 -9.57 -4.13
C ALA A 55 -3.94 -10.32 -5.41
N LEU A 56 -4.83 -10.39 -6.41
CA LEU A 56 -4.53 -11.03 -7.70
C LEU A 56 -3.42 -10.29 -8.45
N LEU A 57 -3.44 -8.95 -8.45
CA LEU A 57 -2.39 -8.13 -9.06
C LEU A 57 -1.04 -8.34 -8.38
N ILE A 58 -0.97 -8.34 -7.05
CA ILE A 58 0.25 -8.64 -6.29
C ILE A 58 0.78 -10.02 -6.66
N ASN A 59 -0.10 -11.03 -6.69
CA ASN A 59 0.31 -12.39 -7.02
C ASN A 59 0.82 -12.51 -8.47
N ARG A 60 0.17 -11.81 -9.40
CA ARG A 60 0.63 -11.72 -10.79
C ARG A 60 2.03 -11.08 -10.85
N ILE A 61 2.26 -9.97 -10.16
CA ILE A 61 3.56 -9.27 -10.11
C ILE A 61 4.64 -10.20 -9.57
N VAL A 62 4.38 -10.89 -8.45
CA VAL A 62 5.34 -11.79 -7.81
C VAL A 62 5.74 -12.93 -8.75
N ASN A 63 4.77 -13.55 -9.42
CA ASN A 63 5.01 -14.65 -10.33
C ASN A 63 5.64 -14.18 -11.66
N SER A 64 5.20 -13.07 -12.25
CA SER A 64 5.72 -12.58 -13.54
C SER A 64 7.17 -12.11 -13.46
N HIS A 65 7.57 -11.57 -12.30
CA HIS A 65 8.93 -11.11 -12.07
C HIS A 65 9.81 -12.15 -11.36
N ASN A 66 9.31 -13.38 -11.21
CA ASN A 66 9.98 -14.52 -10.57
C ASN A 66 10.57 -14.19 -9.18
N LEU A 67 9.87 -13.39 -8.35
CA LEU A 67 10.36 -13.00 -7.02
C LEU A 67 10.42 -14.18 -6.04
N ILE A 68 9.64 -15.22 -6.32
CA ILE A 68 9.65 -16.51 -5.61
C ILE A 68 9.97 -17.57 -6.64
N SER A 69 10.86 -18.50 -6.31
CA SER A 69 11.39 -19.52 -7.22
C SER A 69 10.33 -20.46 -7.81
N LYS A 70 9.17 -20.57 -7.16
CA LYS A 70 8.02 -21.37 -7.60
C LYS A 70 6.80 -20.48 -7.70
N THR A 71 5.96 -20.78 -8.69
CA THR A 71 4.66 -20.13 -8.83
C THR A 71 3.80 -20.45 -7.61
N THR A 72 3.22 -19.41 -7.01
CA THR A 72 2.46 -19.55 -5.78
C THR A 72 1.31 -18.55 -5.72
N PHE A 73 0.33 -18.83 -4.87
CA PHE A 73 -0.77 -17.93 -4.51
C PHE A 73 -0.61 -17.34 -3.10
N LEU A 74 0.54 -17.62 -2.46
CA LEU A 74 0.81 -17.24 -1.08
C LEU A 74 0.78 -15.71 -0.85
N PRO A 75 1.38 -14.85 -1.71
CA PRO A 75 1.24 -13.40 -1.58
C PRO A 75 -0.21 -12.92 -1.60
N ALA A 76 -1.04 -13.42 -2.53
CA ALA A 76 -2.46 -13.06 -2.57
C ALA A 76 -3.17 -13.41 -1.26
N LEU A 77 -2.93 -14.63 -0.74
CA LEU A 77 -3.54 -15.09 0.49
C LEU A 77 -3.15 -14.20 1.68
N ILE A 78 -1.86 -13.92 1.85
CA ILE A 78 -1.36 -13.08 2.94
C ILE A 78 -1.89 -11.65 2.80
N TYR A 79 -2.01 -11.11 1.59
CA TYR A 79 -2.59 -9.78 1.36
C TYR A 79 -4.03 -9.69 1.87
N VAL A 80 -4.88 -10.65 1.50
CA VAL A 80 -6.28 -10.67 1.95
C VAL A 80 -6.35 -10.81 3.47
N LEU A 81 -5.49 -11.64 4.07
CA LEU A 81 -5.42 -11.78 5.52
C LEU A 81 -5.04 -10.46 6.20
N LEU A 82 -3.97 -9.79 5.74
CA LEU A 82 -3.54 -8.51 6.31
C LEU A 82 -4.58 -7.41 6.11
N MET A 83 -5.24 -7.32 4.95
CA MET A 83 -6.33 -6.34 4.76
C MET A 83 -7.56 -6.63 5.66
N SER A 84 -7.74 -7.88 6.08
CA SER A 84 -8.83 -8.29 6.99
C SER A 84 -8.50 -8.07 8.48
N PHE A 85 -7.31 -7.55 8.78
CA PHE A 85 -6.77 -7.39 10.13
C PHE A 85 -7.57 -6.43 11.00
N HIS A 86 -8.03 -5.31 10.46
CA HIS A 86 -8.74 -4.29 11.22
C HIS A 86 -10.13 -4.07 10.63
N PRO A 87 -11.18 -3.83 11.45
CA PRO A 87 -12.52 -3.63 10.93
C PRO A 87 -12.65 -2.48 9.93
N ALA A 88 -11.84 -1.41 10.06
CA ALA A 88 -11.79 -0.33 9.06
C ALA A 88 -11.32 -0.81 7.66
N GLY A 89 -10.55 -1.91 7.61
CA GLY A 89 -10.08 -2.54 6.37
C GLY A 89 -11.18 -3.29 5.61
N LEU A 90 -12.31 -3.56 6.29
CA LEU A 90 -13.49 -4.23 5.72
C LEU A 90 -14.47 -3.27 5.03
N THR A 91 -14.13 -1.98 5.03
CA THR A 91 -14.89 -0.91 4.37
C THR A 91 -13.99 -0.17 3.39
N ILE A 92 -14.58 0.62 2.50
CA ILE A 92 -13.80 1.53 1.66
C ILE A 92 -13.14 2.58 2.56
N HIS A 93 -11.86 2.81 2.30
CA HIS A 93 -11.05 3.81 2.96
C HIS A 93 -10.01 4.36 1.94
N PRO A 94 -9.48 5.57 2.13
CA PRO A 94 -8.56 6.24 1.19
C PRO A 94 -7.32 5.40 0.84
N THR A 95 -6.72 4.72 1.83
CA THR A 95 -5.50 3.93 1.62
C THR A 95 -5.74 2.69 0.78
N LEU A 96 -6.99 2.22 0.63
CA LEU A 96 -7.34 1.13 -0.29
C LEU A 96 -7.10 1.53 -1.75
N PHE A 97 -7.46 2.76 -2.12
CA PHE A 97 -7.20 3.27 -3.47
C PHE A 97 -5.72 3.57 -3.67
N ALA A 98 -5.08 4.16 -2.66
CA ALA A 98 -3.65 4.42 -2.70
C ALA A 98 -2.83 3.11 -2.85
N ASN A 99 -3.26 2.03 -2.21
CA ASN A 99 -2.66 0.69 -2.34
C ASN A 99 -2.72 0.17 -3.78
N LEU A 100 -3.83 0.37 -4.49
CA LEU A 100 -3.94 -0.03 -5.89
C LEU A 100 -2.84 0.64 -6.74
N PHE A 101 -2.68 1.95 -6.60
CA PHE A 101 -1.64 2.69 -7.32
C PHE A 101 -0.24 2.30 -6.87
N LEU A 102 -0.04 2.00 -5.58
CA LEU A 102 1.23 1.52 -5.05
C LEU A 102 1.62 0.17 -5.67
N ILE A 103 0.67 -0.74 -5.84
CA ILE A 103 0.88 -2.02 -6.54
C ILE A 103 1.28 -1.78 -8.01
N LEU A 104 0.65 -0.82 -8.68
CA LEU A 104 1.03 -0.43 -10.05
C LEU A 104 2.42 0.22 -10.12
N ILE A 105 2.81 1.01 -9.11
CA ILE A 105 4.17 1.55 -8.98
C ILE A 105 5.18 0.39 -8.89
N LEU A 106 4.93 -0.62 -8.06
CA LEU A 106 5.80 -1.79 -7.93
C LEU A 106 5.95 -2.56 -9.25
N GLN A 107 4.85 -2.80 -9.96
CA GLN A 107 4.87 -3.43 -11.28
C GLN A 107 5.81 -2.67 -12.24
N ASN A 108 5.66 -1.34 -12.33
CA ASN A 108 6.45 -0.54 -13.26
C ASN A 108 7.91 -0.36 -12.81
N LEU A 109 8.19 -0.33 -11.50
CA LEU A 109 9.56 -0.35 -11.00
C LEU A 109 10.29 -1.65 -11.35
N PHE A 110 9.60 -2.78 -11.24
CA PHE A 110 10.19 -4.06 -11.63
C PHE A 110 10.36 -4.19 -13.14
N SER A 111 9.39 -3.68 -13.92
CA SER A 111 9.51 -3.62 -15.38
C SER A 111 10.67 -2.71 -15.83
N ALA A 112 10.86 -1.54 -15.19
CA ALA A 112 11.99 -0.66 -15.46
C ALA A 112 13.35 -1.27 -15.09
N ASN A 113 13.39 -2.16 -14.09
CA ASN A 113 14.60 -2.93 -13.76
C ASN A 113 14.89 -4.04 -14.79
N ASP A 114 13.86 -4.65 -15.35
CA ASP A 114 14.00 -5.73 -16.34
C ASP A 114 14.33 -5.17 -17.72
N GLU A 115 13.80 -3.99 -18.05
CA GLU A 115 14.05 -3.26 -19.29
C GLU A 115 14.61 -1.85 -19.00
N PRO A 116 15.94 -1.72 -18.79
CA PRO A 116 16.57 -0.42 -18.56
C PRO A 116 16.27 0.59 -19.66
N GLY A 117 15.86 1.80 -19.28
CA GLY A 117 15.49 2.86 -20.23
C GLY A 117 14.03 2.81 -20.72
N ASN A 118 13.19 1.95 -20.15
CA ASN A 118 11.74 1.95 -20.38
C ASN A 118 11.09 3.23 -19.81
N LEU A 119 11.08 4.29 -20.62
CA LEU A 119 10.54 5.61 -20.23
C LEU A 119 9.04 5.57 -19.92
N GLN A 120 8.29 4.65 -20.54
CA GLN A 120 6.86 4.47 -20.28
C GLN A 120 6.62 3.97 -18.85
N SER A 121 7.45 3.05 -18.36
CA SER A 121 7.40 2.59 -16.96
C SER A 121 7.72 3.73 -16.00
N VAL A 122 8.75 4.54 -16.31
CA VAL A 122 9.17 5.67 -15.47
C VAL A 122 8.09 6.75 -15.36
N ILE A 123 7.48 7.17 -16.47
CA ILE A 123 6.38 8.15 -16.41
C ILE A 123 5.17 7.58 -15.67
N SER A 124 4.87 6.29 -15.87
CA SER A 124 3.75 5.61 -15.19
C SER A 124 3.95 5.58 -13.69
N ILE A 125 5.18 5.34 -13.19
CA ILE A 125 5.50 5.41 -11.76
C ILE A 125 5.15 6.80 -11.20
N GLY A 126 5.55 7.87 -11.90
CA GLY A 126 5.22 9.24 -11.51
C GLY A 126 3.71 9.48 -11.47
N VAL A 127 3.01 9.14 -12.56
CA VAL A 127 1.56 9.32 -12.70
C VAL A 127 0.81 8.55 -11.60
N TYR A 128 1.18 7.31 -11.32
CA TYR A 128 0.54 6.53 -10.26
C TYR A 128 0.84 7.08 -8.87
N LEU A 129 2.05 7.60 -8.61
CA LEU A 129 2.35 8.23 -7.34
C LEU A 129 1.52 9.50 -7.12
N GLY A 130 1.40 10.35 -8.16
CA GLY A 130 0.59 11.56 -8.10
C GLY A 130 -0.90 11.27 -7.98
N ALA A 131 -1.38 10.19 -8.60
CA ALA A 131 -2.75 9.73 -8.42
C ALA A 131 -2.99 9.21 -7.00
N ALA A 132 -2.07 8.38 -6.47
CA ALA A 132 -2.15 7.84 -5.11
C ALA A 132 -2.21 8.94 -4.05
N SER A 133 -1.39 9.98 -4.20
CA SER A 133 -1.35 11.12 -3.26
C SER A 133 -2.60 11.99 -3.29
N LEU A 134 -3.43 11.91 -4.34
CA LEU A 134 -4.75 12.57 -4.36
C LEU A 134 -5.84 11.76 -3.62
N PHE A 135 -5.63 10.46 -3.41
CA PHE A 135 -6.49 9.64 -2.53
C PHE A 135 -6.01 9.67 -1.08
N TYR A 136 -4.69 9.59 -0.87
CA TYR A 136 -4.06 9.62 0.44
C TYR A 136 -2.74 10.39 0.36
N PHE A 137 -2.77 11.67 0.73
CA PHE A 137 -1.62 12.58 0.65
C PHE A 137 -0.30 12.02 1.22
N PRO A 138 -0.27 11.28 2.34
CA PRO A 138 0.98 10.78 2.92
C PRO A 138 1.76 9.81 2.03
N VAL A 139 1.17 9.20 0.98
CA VAL A 139 1.92 8.40 0.01
C VAL A 139 3.01 9.22 -0.69
N LEU A 140 2.82 10.53 -0.81
CA LEU A 140 3.79 11.42 -1.45
C LEU A 140 5.16 11.39 -0.75
N LEU A 141 5.24 10.96 0.52
CA LEU A 141 6.51 10.83 1.26
C LEU A 141 7.42 9.72 0.73
N ILE A 142 6.89 8.83 -0.11
CA ILE A 142 7.67 7.83 -0.84
C ILE A 142 8.36 8.45 -2.07
N PHE A 143 7.97 9.66 -2.49
CA PHE A 143 8.57 10.38 -3.62
C PHE A 143 10.10 10.42 -3.61
N PRO A 144 10.78 10.89 -2.54
CA PRO A 144 12.25 10.94 -2.52
C PRO A 144 12.85 9.55 -2.65
N PHE A 145 12.25 8.52 -2.04
CA PHE A 145 12.72 7.15 -2.12
C PHE A 145 12.66 6.62 -3.56
N ILE A 146 11.55 6.82 -4.27
CA ILE A 146 11.43 6.43 -5.68
C ILE A 146 12.36 7.26 -6.57
N LEU A 147 12.58 8.54 -6.24
CA LEU A 147 13.54 9.41 -6.94
C LEU A 147 14.97 8.85 -6.86
N PHE A 148 15.34 8.16 -5.78
CA PHE A 148 16.60 7.42 -5.67
C PHE A 148 16.57 6.08 -6.42
N LEU A 149 15.43 5.39 -6.43
CA LEU A 149 15.32 4.07 -7.08
C LEU A 149 15.35 4.14 -8.61
N VAL A 150 14.65 5.10 -9.22
CA VAL A 150 14.55 5.19 -10.69
C VAL A 150 15.95 5.28 -11.34
N PRO A 151 16.83 6.23 -10.95
CA PRO A 151 18.18 6.34 -11.51
C PRO A 151 19.06 5.10 -11.35
N SER A 152 18.79 4.26 -10.35
CA SER A 152 19.63 3.10 -10.02
C SER A 152 19.61 1.99 -11.08
N VAL A 153 18.61 2.01 -11.97
CA VAL A 153 18.45 1.07 -13.10
C VAL A 153 18.56 1.75 -14.46
N SER A 154 18.69 3.07 -14.49
CA SER A 154 18.69 3.89 -15.70
C SER A 154 20.06 3.97 -16.37
N ALA A 155 20.08 3.89 -17.70
CA ALA A 155 21.25 4.29 -18.48
C ALA A 155 21.35 5.83 -18.66
N LYS A 156 20.22 6.56 -18.53
CA LYS A 156 20.15 8.02 -18.67
C LYS A 156 19.41 8.64 -17.48
N PRO A 157 20.03 8.68 -16.29
CA PRO A 157 19.35 8.97 -15.02
C PRO A 157 18.69 10.35 -15.00
N LEU A 158 19.35 11.39 -15.51
CA LEU A 158 18.78 12.76 -15.52
C LEU A 158 17.47 12.85 -16.31
N LYS A 159 17.41 12.24 -17.50
CA LYS A 159 16.21 12.24 -18.34
C LYS A 159 15.05 11.54 -17.63
N GLU A 160 15.33 10.39 -17.03
CA GLU A 160 14.33 9.59 -16.33
C GLU A 160 13.81 10.28 -15.06
N ILE A 161 14.67 11.00 -14.33
CA ILE A 161 14.25 11.85 -13.21
C ILE A 161 13.23 12.90 -13.65
N PHE A 162 13.52 13.66 -14.73
CA PHE A 162 12.58 14.68 -15.22
C PHE A 162 11.26 14.07 -15.69
N ILE A 163 11.29 12.90 -16.33
CA ILE A 163 10.09 12.19 -16.79
C ILE A 163 9.25 11.72 -15.59
N TYR A 164 9.89 11.17 -14.56
CA TYR A 164 9.22 10.77 -13.33
C TYR A 164 8.55 11.96 -12.63
N ILE A 165 9.28 13.08 -12.47
CA ILE A 165 8.75 14.30 -11.87
C ILE A 165 7.59 14.87 -12.71
N ALA A 166 7.72 14.90 -14.03
CA ALA A 166 6.63 15.33 -14.92
C ALA A 166 5.40 14.43 -14.78
N GLY A 167 5.59 13.11 -14.68
CA GLY A 167 4.52 12.15 -14.42
C GLY A 167 3.81 12.41 -13.10
N LEU A 168 4.54 12.72 -12.03
CA LEU A 168 3.98 13.06 -10.71
C LEU A 168 3.03 14.24 -10.78
N PHE A 169 3.40 15.31 -11.48
CA PHE A 169 2.59 16.53 -11.54
C PHE A 169 1.39 16.41 -12.48
N LEU A 170 1.33 15.41 -13.35
CA LEU A 170 0.27 15.26 -14.35
C LEU A 170 -1.13 15.04 -13.72
N PRO A 171 -1.33 14.14 -12.75
CA PRO A 171 -2.59 14.05 -11.99
C PRO A 171 -2.97 15.36 -11.28
N TYR A 172 -2.00 16.05 -10.68
CA TYR A 172 -2.22 17.33 -10.01
C TYR A 172 -2.63 18.43 -10.99
N TYR A 173 -2.07 18.46 -12.20
CA TYR A 173 -2.46 19.39 -13.25
C TYR A 173 -3.93 19.22 -13.62
N PHE A 174 -4.38 17.99 -13.87
CA PHE A 174 -5.79 17.72 -14.17
C PHE A 174 -6.70 18.06 -12.99
N TYR A 175 -6.30 17.72 -11.76
CA TYR A 175 -7.06 18.07 -10.57
C TYR A 175 -7.18 19.60 -10.40
N ALA A 176 -6.08 20.34 -10.51
CA ALA A 176 -6.06 21.79 -10.45
C ALA A 176 -6.95 22.42 -11.54
N PHE A 177 -6.91 21.88 -12.75
CA PHE A 177 -7.78 22.32 -13.84
C PHE A 177 -9.27 22.15 -13.51
N THR A 178 -9.66 21.00 -12.92
CA THR A 178 -11.07 20.80 -12.49
C THR A 178 -11.49 21.78 -11.39
N LEU A 179 -10.60 22.11 -10.45
CA LEU A 179 -10.87 23.09 -9.40
C LEU A 179 -10.98 24.52 -9.94
N PHE A 180 -10.18 24.85 -10.95
CA PHE A 180 -10.23 26.13 -11.65
C PHE A 180 -11.59 26.30 -12.37
N MET A 181 -12.04 25.28 -13.11
CA MET A 181 -13.36 25.28 -13.76
C MET A 181 -14.52 25.43 -12.76
N GLN A 182 -14.34 24.97 -11.51
CA GLN A 182 -15.34 25.07 -10.44
C GLN A 182 -15.25 26.36 -9.60
N ASN A 183 -14.35 27.29 -9.93
CA ASN A 183 -14.05 28.50 -9.14
C ASN A 183 -13.65 28.22 -7.68
N ARG A 184 -13.09 27.03 -7.38
CA ARG A 184 -12.69 26.60 -6.02
C ARG A 184 -11.19 26.66 -5.78
N PHE A 185 -10.40 27.02 -6.79
CA PHE A 185 -8.93 26.96 -6.73
C PHE A 185 -8.32 27.69 -5.53
N ARG A 186 -8.75 28.93 -5.23
CA ARG A 186 -8.23 29.72 -4.10
C ARG A 186 -8.57 29.11 -2.73
N PHE A 187 -9.73 28.49 -2.60
CA PHE A 187 -10.15 27.85 -1.35
C PHE A 187 -9.31 26.60 -1.07
N THR A 188 -9.11 25.74 -2.07
CA THR A 188 -8.34 24.50 -1.91
C THR A 188 -6.84 24.73 -1.73
N ALA A 189 -6.26 25.79 -2.33
CA ALA A 189 -4.84 26.11 -2.14
C ALA A 189 -4.49 26.40 -0.66
N ASN A 190 -5.35 27.11 0.06
CA ASN A 190 -5.19 27.37 1.50
C ASN A 190 -5.41 26.13 2.38
N GLU A 191 -6.04 25.08 1.85
CA GLU A 191 -6.26 23.83 2.58
C GLU A 191 -5.02 22.93 2.48
N TYR A 192 -4.30 22.96 1.35
CA TYR A 192 -3.03 22.25 1.19
C TYR A 192 -1.91 22.79 2.09
N THR A 193 -1.90 24.09 2.40
CA THR A 193 -0.92 24.65 3.34
C THR A 193 -1.21 24.20 4.77
N LYS A 194 -2.49 24.07 5.16
CA LYS A 194 -2.89 23.49 6.45
C LYS A 194 -2.56 22.00 6.55
N ILE A 195 -2.77 21.24 5.48
CA ILE A 195 -2.37 19.83 5.37
C ILE A 195 -0.91 19.65 5.79
N PHE A 196 0.00 20.44 5.21
CA PHE A 196 1.43 20.31 5.50
C PHE A 196 1.77 20.66 6.95
N HIS A 197 1.04 21.60 7.55
CA HIS A 197 1.26 22.06 8.92
C HIS A 197 0.69 21.07 9.96
N ASP A 198 -0.54 20.58 9.76
CA ASP A 198 -1.21 19.64 10.67
C ASP A 198 -0.63 18.24 10.57
N PHE A 199 0.01 17.89 9.44
CA PHE A 199 0.62 16.59 9.23
C PHE A 199 1.69 16.28 10.29
N LEU A 200 2.47 17.27 10.72
CA LEU A 200 3.60 17.10 11.66
C LEU A 200 3.19 16.81 13.13
N ASN A 201 1.89 16.78 13.44
CA ASN A 201 1.41 16.58 14.80
C ASN A 201 1.21 15.08 15.10
N PHE A 202 2.29 14.38 15.43
CA PHE A 202 2.26 12.97 15.79
C PHE A 202 1.41 12.71 17.05
N SER A 203 0.34 11.93 16.91
CA SER A 203 -0.44 11.45 18.05
C SER A 203 -0.74 9.95 17.93
N LEU A 204 -0.53 9.21 19.02
CA LEU A 204 -0.78 7.77 19.08
C LEU A 204 -1.90 7.46 20.05
N ASN A 205 -3.14 7.51 19.57
CA ASN A 205 -4.30 7.08 20.32
C ASN A 205 -4.75 5.68 19.85
N LEU A 206 -4.00 4.66 20.28
CA LEU A 206 -4.34 3.25 20.05
C LEU A 206 -4.78 2.57 21.35
N SER A 207 -5.70 1.64 21.22
CA SER A 207 -6.09 0.71 22.28
C SER A 207 -4.95 -0.28 22.57
N ALA A 208 -4.89 -0.82 23.79
CA ALA A 208 -3.89 -1.82 24.17
C ALA A 208 -3.89 -3.06 23.25
N LYS A 209 -5.07 -3.45 22.74
CA LYS A 209 -5.23 -4.56 21.78
C LYS A 209 -4.51 -4.27 20.46
N GLU A 210 -4.70 -3.08 19.90
CA GLU A 210 -4.08 -2.65 18.64
C GLU A 210 -2.54 -2.62 18.77
N TYR A 211 -2.00 -2.20 19.92
CA TYR A 211 -0.55 -2.19 20.16
C TYR A 211 0.10 -3.57 20.17
N ILE A 212 -0.45 -4.53 20.93
CA ILE A 212 0.11 -5.90 21.04
C ILE A 212 0.22 -6.51 19.65
N MET A 213 -0.85 -6.32 18.89
CA MET A 213 -1.01 -6.91 17.59
C MET A 213 -0.12 -6.26 16.53
N LEU A 214 0.03 -4.94 16.59
CA LEU A 214 0.98 -4.23 15.75
C LEU A 214 2.41 -4.71 16.03
N GLY A 215 2.76 -4.90 17.30
CA GLY A 215 4.03 -5.49 17.71
C GLY A 215 4.27 -6.84 17.02
N LEU A 216 3.26 -7.71 16.98
CA LEU A 216 3.35 -9.01 16.28
C LEU A 216 3.55 -8.86 14.76
N LEU A 217 2.80 -8.00 14.08
CA LEU A 217 2.99 -7.77 12.64
C LEU A 217 4.38 -7.23 12.34
N VAL A 218 4.86 -6.29 13.15
CA VAL A 218 6.22 -5.74 13.04
C VAL A 218 7.26 -6.83 13.28
N ILE A 219 7.09 -7.70 14.28
CA ILE A 219 7.99 -8.83 14.54
C ILE A 219 8.02 -9.79 13.34
N ILE A 220 6.87 -10.20 12.81
CA ILE A 220 6.80 -11.09 11.64
C ILE A 220 7.49 -10.43 10.44
N PHE A 221 7.24 -9.14 10.21
CA PHE A 221 7.89 -8.40 9.14
C PHE A 221 9.40 -8.31 9.33
N LEU A 222 9.90 -8.03 10.54
CA LEU A 222 11.33 -7.94 10.83
C LEU A 222 12.03 -9.30 10.68
N ILE A 223 11.39 -10.39 11.09
CA ILE A 223 11.90 -11.76 10.86
C ILE A 223 11.97 -12.05 9.35
N ALA A 224 10.91 -11.72 8.60
CA ALA A 224 10.90 -11.91 7.16
C ALA A 224 11.97 -11.03 6.45
N LEU A 225 12.14 -9.79 6.91
CA LEU A 225 13.13 -8.85 6.41
C LEU A 225 14.55 -9.32 6.67
N THR A 226 14.89 -9.71 7.90
CA THR A 226 16.24 -10.19 8.26
C THR A 226 16.62 -11.43 7.47
N ARG A 227 15.69 -12.39 7.31
CA ARG A 227 15.93 -13.58 6.48
C ARG A 227 16.13 -13.22 5.00
N THR A 228 15.32 -12.31 4.49
CA THR A 228 15.44 -11.83 3.10
C THR A 228 16.77 -11.11 2.88
N LEU A 229 17.19 -10.26 3.82
CA LEU A 229 18.48 -9.56 3.79
C LEU A 229 19.66 -10.55 3.77
N ALA A 230 19.62 -11.60 4.60
CA ALA A 230 20.66 -12.62 4.63
C ALA A 230 20.80 -13.36 3.28
N SER A 231 19.67 -13.58 2.58
CA SER A 231 19.66 -14.24 1.26
C SER A 231 20.12 -13.35 0.09
N LEU A 232 20.29 -12.03 0.29
CA LEU A 232 20.53 -11.10 -0.84
C LEU A 232 21.78 -11.46 -1.65
N PHE A 233 22.86 -11.88 -0.98
CA PHE A 233 24.12 -12.20 -1.64
C PHE A 233 24.08 -13.46 -2.50
N GLU A 234 23.15 -14.37 -2.22
CA GLU A 234 22.97 -15.66 -2.92
C GLU A 234 22.06 -15.53 -4.14
N ILE A 235 21.34 -14.42 -4.28
CA ILE A 235 20.35 -14.18 -5.34
C ILE A 235 20.96 -13.44 -6.53
N VAL A 236 20.45 -13.74 -7.73
CA VAL A 236 20.76 -13.07 -9.01
C VAL A 236 20.56 -11.56 -8.91
N ILE A 237 21.48 -10.78 -9.51
CA ILE A 237 21.54 -9.30 -9.42
C ILE A 237 20.20 -8.62 -9.76
N ALA A 238 19.54 -9.06 -10.84
CA ALA A 238 18.26 -8.47 -11.27
C ALA A 238 17.15 -8.64 -10.22
N MET A 239 17.07 -9.80 -9.55
CA MET A 239 16.11 -10.05 -8.47
C MET A 239 16.52 -9.33 -7.18
N ARG A 240 17.83 -9.27 -6.87
CA ARG A 240 18.36 -8.52 -5.72
C ARG A 240 17.92 -7.06 -5.76
N ARG A 241 18.01 -6.40 -6.92
CA ARG A 241 17.55 -5.00 -7.09
C ARG A 241 16.06 -4.83 -6.80
N LYS A 242 15.20 -5.73 -7.30
CA LYS A 242 13.75 -5.71 -7.01
C LYS A 242 13.46 -5.85 -5.50
N ILE A 243 14.20 -6.70 -4.79
CA ILE A 243 14.07 -6.84 -3.34
C ILE A 243 14.54 -5.55 -2.64
N VAL A 244 15.65 -4.95 -3.07
CA VAL A 244 16.10 -3.65 -2.53
C VAL A 244 15.05 -2.56 -2.77
N PHE A 245 14.37 -2.54 -3.91
CA PHE A 245 13.28 -1.59 -4.17
C PHE A 245 12.14 -1.75 -3.15
N LEU A 246 11.73 -2.98 -2.86
CA LEU A 246 10.71 -3.27 -1.84
C LEU A 246 11.15 -2.78 -0.45
N ILE A 247 12.42 -2.99 -0.08
CA ILE A 247 12.96 -2.57 1.22
C ILE A 247 12.99 -1.03 1.31
N VAL A 248 13.49 -0.36 0.27
CA VAL A 248 13.57 1.11 0.23
C VAL A 248 12.19 1.75 0.29
N ILE A 249 11.20 1.19 -0.43
CA ILE A 249 9.81 1.66 -0.35
C ILE A 249 9.21 1.38 1.03
N SER A 250 9.49 0.22 1.64
CA SER A 250 9.05 -0.11 3.01
C SER A 250 9.56 0.92 4.02
N ILE A 251 10.82 1.33 3.90
CA ILE A 251 11.42 2.38 4.72
C ILE A 251 10.73 3.73 4.45
N GLY A 252 10.47 4.06 3.18
CA GLY A 252 9.76 5.30 2.82
C GLY A 252 8.35 5.38 3.38
N ILE A 253 7.61 4.27 3.38
CA ILE A 253 6.28 4.19 4.00
C ILE A 253 6.41 4.35 5.52
N PHE A 254 7.31 3.62 6.17
CA PHE A 254 7.48 3.72 7.62
C PHE A 254 7.88 5.14 8.06
N PHE A 255 8.81 5.75 7.34
CA PHE A 255 9.18 7.16 7.53
C PHE A 255 7.97 8.08 7.34
N GLY A 256 7.21 7.88 6.27
CA GLY A 256 6.02 8.69 6.00
C GLY A 256 4.93 8.53 7.07
N LEU A 257 4.73 7.33 7.60
CA LEU A 257 3.79 7.07 8.69
C LEU A 257 4.26 7.69 10.00
N SER A 258 5.55 7.66 10.30
CA SER A 258 6.09 8.30 11.51
C SER A 258 5.83 9.80 11.58
N LEU A 259 5.63 10.42 10.42
CA LEU A 259 5.36 11.84 10.28
C LEU A 259 3.86 12.17 10.19
N ALA A 260 2.96 11.18 10.15
CA ALA A 260 1.53 11.43 9.99
C ALA A 260 0.84 11.65 11.35
N ALA A 261 -0.21 12.50 11.36
CA ALA A 261 -0.91 12.86 12.59
C ALA A 261 -1.77 11.73 13.21
N ASP A 262 -2.35 10.87 12.36
CA ASP A 262 -3.07 9.63 12.73
C ASP A 262 -2.54 8.44 11.90
N PRO A 263 -1.31 7.96 12.18
CA PRO A 263 -0.62 7.02 11.29
C PRO A 263 -1.30 5.66 11.15
N PHE A 264 -2.05 5.24 12.18
CA PHE A 264 -2.23 3.82 12.44
C PHE A 264 -3.56 3.23 11.95
N LYS A 265 -4.67 3.98 11.96
CA LYS A 265 -5.96 3.43 11.52
C LYS A 265 -6.05 3.24 10.00
N GLU A 266 -5.46 4.15 9.23
CA GLU A 266 -5.52 4.12 7.76
C GLU A 266 -4.13 3.94 7.13
N GLY A 267 -3.11 4.58 7.70
CA GLY A 267 -1.77 4.58 7.14
C GLY A 267 -1.05 3.23 7.21
N LEU A 268 -1.29 2.41 8.25
CA LEU A 268 -0.66 1.09 8.35
C LEU A 268 -1.05 0.16 7.19
N MET A 269 -2.26 0.29 6.65
CA MET A 269 -2.72 -0.50 5.50
C MET A 269 -1.95 -0.16 4.22
N LEU A 270 -1.33 1.03 4.14
CA LEU A 270 -0.46 1.42 3.03
C LEU A 270 0.78 0.53 2.94
N PHE A 271 1.19 -0.06 4.06
CA PHE A 271 2.38 -0.91 4.15
C PHE A 271 2.15 -2.31 3.56
N PHE A 272 0.91 -2.78 3.54
CA PHE A 272 0.58 -4.17 3.22
C PHE A 272 0.98 -4.64 1.82
N PRO A 273 0.79 -3.87 0.72
CA PRO A 273 1.19 -4.36 -0.60
C PRO A 273 2.69 -4.68 -0.72
N VAL A 274 3.54 -3.97 0.02
CA VAL A 274 4.99 -4.16 0.00
C VAL A 274 5.41 -5.26 0.97
N SER A 275 4.88 -5.23 2.19
CA SER A 275 5.24 -6.19 3.24
C SER A 275 4.84 -7.62 2.88
N VAL A 276 3.71 -7.80 2.20
CA VAL A 276 3.21 -9.11 1.77
C VAL A 276 4.15 -9.81 0.82
N ILE A 277 4.82 -9.08 -0.07
CA ILE A 277 5.76 -9.68 -1.01
C ILE A 277 6.98 -10.23 -0.24
N ILE A 278 7.47 -9.48 0.76
CA ILE A 278 8.60 -9.89 1.60
C ILE A 278 8.20 -11.08 2.49
N ILE A 279 7.05 -11.02 3.15
CA ILE A 279 6.54 -12.11 4.01
C ILE A 279 6.24 -13.35 3.16
N GLY A 280 5.63 -13.19 1.99
CA GLY A 280 5.32 -14.28 1.06
C GLY A 280 6.58 -14.98 0.56
N LYS A 281 7.62 -14.22 0.20
CA LYS A 281 8.94 -14.78 -0.15
C LYS A 281 9.54 -15.55 1.03
N PHE A 282 9.55 -14.95 2.22
CA PHE A 282 10.08 -15.61 3.42
C PHE A 282 9.39 -16.95 3.68
N ILE A 283 8.06 -16.98 3.73
CA ILE A 283 7.29 -18.20 4.02
C ILE A 283 7.50 -19.26 2.92
N ALA A 284 7.57 -18.86 1.64
CA ALA A 284 7.82 -19.79 0.54
C ALA A 284 9.22 -20.41 0.56
N GLU A 285 10.21 -19.74 1.15
CA GLU A 285 11.59 -20.21 1.28
C GLU A 285 11.84 -21.06 2.54
N ILE A 286 10.86 -21.16 3.46
CA ILE A 286 10.97 -22.01 4.65
C ILE A 286 10.98 -23.48 4.21
N ARG A 287 12.10 -24.17 4.49
CA ARG A 287 12.27 -25.60 4.18
C ARG A 287 11.33 -26.52 4.99
N ASN A 288 10.94 -26.11 6.20
CA ASN A 288 10.06 -26.88 7.07
C ASN A 288 8.60 -26.42 6.89
N SER A 289 7.80 -27.20 6.17
CA SER A 289 6.38 -26.89 5.91
C SER A 289 5.58 -26.62 7.20
N LYS A 290 5.90 -27.31 8.30
CA LYS A 290 5.21 -27.12 9.58
C LYS A 290 5.41 -25.72 10.17
N LEU A 291 6.59 -25.11 9.98
CA LEU A 291 6.84 -23.75 10.48
C LEU A 291 6.07 -22.71 9.65
N ALA A 292 6.00 -22.90 8.34
CA ALA A 292 5.19 -22.06 7.46
C ALA A 292 3.70 -22.12 7.84
N ASP A 293 3.18 -23.33 8.08
CA ASP A 293 1.79 -23.53 8.50
C ASP A 293 1.51 -22.88 9.86
N VAL A 294 2.44 -22.97 10.82
CA VAL A 294 2.31 -22.31 12.13
C VAL A 294 2.26 -20.79 11.99
N ILE A 295 3.12 -20.17 11.19
CA ILE A 295 3.11 -18.70 10.96
C ILE A 295 1.80 -18.26 10.30
N LEU A 296 1.29 -19.04 9.36
CA LEU A 296 0.03 -18.72 8.68
C LEU A 296 -1.15 -18.91 9.64
N LEU A 297 -1.13 -19.96 10.45
CA LEU A 297 -2.15 -20.21 11.47
C LEU A 297 -2.16 -19.11 12.54
N THR A 298 -1.00 -18.63 13.00
CA THR A 298 -0.93 -17.54 13.98
C THR A 298 -1.49 -16.23 13.42
N LEU A 299 -1.25 -15.92 12.14
CA LEU A 299 -1.88 -14.77 11.48
C LEU A 299 -3.41 -14.92 11.46
N VAL A 300 -3.93 -16.09 11.09
CA VAL A 300 -5.38 -16.34 11.02
C VAL A 300 -6.04 -16.27 12.40
N THR A 301 -5.46 -16.91 13.42
CA THR A 301 -6.02 -16.89 14.78
C THR A 301 -6.02 -15.49 15.37
N MET A 302 -4.98 -14.70 15.11
CA MET A 302 -4.90 -13.31 15.55
C MET A 302 -6.03 -12.45 14.95
N ILE A 303 -6.28 -12.60 13.64
CA ILE A 303 -7.37 -11.87 12.97
C ILE A 303 -8.74 -12.27 13.54
N LEU A 304 -8.94 -13.56 13.83
CA LEU A 304 -10.18 -14.04 14.43
C LEU A 304 -10.39 -13.47 15.83
N ILE A 305 -9.35 -13.43 16.68
CA ILE A 305 -9.44 -12.88 18.05
C ILE A 305 -9.94 -11.42 18.02
N LEU A 306 -9.41 -10.58 17.12
CA LEU A 306 -9.86 -9.19 16.99
C LEU A 306 -11.30 -9.05 16.59
N LYS A 307 -11.76 -9.95 15.72
CA LYS A 307 -13.08 -9.82 15.10
C LYS A 307 -14.19 -10.22 16.06
N PHE A 308 -13.88 -11.06 17.04
CA PHE A 308 -14.84 -11.63 17.98
C PHE A 308 -14.67 -11.16 19.45
N MET A 309 -13.66 -10.35 19.78
CA MET A 309 -13.44 -9.78 21.14
C MET A 309 -13.40 -8.26 21.19
#